data_AF-A0A512CZX2-F1
#
_entry.id   AF-A0A512CZX2-F1
#
_cell.length_a   1.000
_cell.length_b   1.000
_cell.length_c   1.000
_cell.angle_alpha   90.00
_cell.angle_beta   90.00
_cell.angle_gamma   90.00
#
_symmetry.space_group_name_H-M   'P 1'
#
loop_
_entity.id
_entity.type
_entity.pdbx_description
1 polymer ?
#
loop_
_entity_poly.entity_id
_entity_poly.type
_entity_poly.pdbx_seq_one_letter_code
_entity_poly.pdbx_strand_id
1 'polypeptide(L)'
;MHAISRTAAFLAGAVIGVSALAATSSASADSGGGQRSDLLRAPLQGSQLADPPLFGLVRGGAPWVISEGTARLRADGRLSVEVQGLIIPARGNNPLATLSATVVCNGRDLRMTAAVPFSATGAAQIETRVDLPARCLAPAVLLNPLSNAGTYIAATGR
;
A
#
# COMPACT_ATOMS: atom_id res chain seq x y z
N MET A 1 -90.18 -11.41 -13.40
CA MET A 1 -89.34 -10.27 -13.80
C MET A 1 -87.98 -10.47 -13.17
N HIS A 2 -86.96 -10.74 -13.99
CA HIS A 2 -85.60 -11.06 -13.57
C HIS A 2 -84.83 -9.78 -13.21
N ALA A 3 -84.05 -9.83 -12.13
CA ALA A 3 -83.01 -8.85 -11.86
C ALA A 3 -81.78 -9.54 -11.23
N ILE A 4 -80.63 -9.12 -11.73
CA ILE A 4 -79.27 -9.68 -11.69
C ILE A 4 -78.51 -9.29 -10.41
N SER A 5 -77.49 -10.04 -9.99
CA SER A 5 -76.10 -9.57 -9.69
C SER A 5 -75.34 -10.57 -8.77
N ARG A 6 -74.26 -11.25 -9.22
CA ARG A 6 -72.79 -10.99 -9.00
C ARG A 6 -72.40 -10.91 -7.50
N THR A 7 -71.36 -11.54 -6.93
CA THR A 7 -70.06 -12.06 -7.41
C THR A 7 -69.31 -12.76 -6.27
N ALA A 8 -68.50 -13.78 -6.63
CA ALA A 8 -67.20 -14.24 -6.11
C ALA A 8 -66.75 -14.06 -4.63
N ALA A 9 -66.18 -15.14 -4.07
CA ALA A 9 -64.95 -15.06 -3.25
C ALA A 9 -64.18 -16.40 -3.32
N PHE A 10 -63.08 -16.44 -4.09
CA PHE A 10 -62.01 -17.44 -3.95
C PHE A 10 -60.79 -16.71 -3.38
N LEU A 11 -60.38 -17.11 -2.17
CA LEU A 11 -59.12 -16.68 -1.56
C LEU A 11 -58.44 -17.92 -0.95
N ALA A 12 -57.36 -18.39 -1.58
CA ALA A 12 -56.41 -19.29 -0.95
C ALA A 12 -55.00 -18.71 -1.18
N GLY A 13 -54.39 -18.29 -0.07
CA GLY A 13 -53.16 -17.51 -0.01
C GLY A 13 -51.87 -18.33 -0.20
N ALA A 14 -50.81 -17.57 -0.46
CA ALA A 14 -49.48 -17.95 -0.91
C ALA A 14 -48.65 -18.74 0.11
N VAL A 15 -47.79 -19.65 -0.40
CA VAL A 15 -46.75 -20.34 0.36
C VAL A 15 -45.40 -19.67 0.08
N ILE A 16 -44.72 -19.18 1.12
CA ILE A 16 -43.42 -18.50 1.04
C ILE A 16 -42.30 -19.54 1.11
N GLY A 17 -41.44 -19.58 0.10
CA GLY A 17 -40.22 -20.39 0.07
C GLY A 17 -39.03 -19.69 0.73
N VAL A 18 -38.28 -20.40 1.58
CA VAL A 18 -37.01 -19.93 2.14
C VAL A 18 -35.91 -20.88 1.68
N SER A 19 -35.05 -20.40 0.79
CA SER A 19 -33.83 -21.10 0.37
C SER A 19 -32.63 -20.49 1.09
N ALA A 20 -32.06 -21.21 2.06
CA ALA A 20 -30.85 -20.79 2.74
C ALA A 20 -29.62 -21.18 1.90
N LEU A 21 -28.93 -20.20 1.29
CA LEU A 21 -27.60 -20.41 0.72
C LEU A 21 -26.56 -20.38 1.86
N ALA A 22 -25.95 -21.54 2.13
CA ALA A 22 -24.80 -21.62 3.01
C ALA A 22 -23.55 -21.10 2.27
N ALA A 23 -23.09 -19.88 2.61
CA ALA A 23 -21.81 -19.36 2.16
C ALA A 23 -20.69 -19.94 3.03
N THR A 24 -19.89 -20.85 2.48
CA THR A 24 -18.66 -21.34 3.10
C THR A 24 -17.54 -20.33 2.90
N SER A 25 -17.35 -19.44 3.87
CA SER A 25 -16.21 -18.51 3.90
C SER A 25 -14.91 -19.30 4.04
N SER A 26 -14.10 -19.35 2.98
CA SER A 26 -12.75 -19.91 3.02
C SER A 26 -11.80 -18.88 3.62
N ALA A 27 -11.44 -19.03 4.88
CA ALA A 27 -10.37 -18.24 5.48
C ALA A 27 -9.02 -18.89 5.16
N SER A 28 -8.19 -18.21 4.37
CA SER A 28 -6.80 -18.61 4.11
C SER A 28 -5.99 -18.40 5.39
N ALA A 29 -5.58 -19.48 6.05
CA ALA A 29 -4.61 -19.41 7.14
C ALA A 29 -3.20 -19.29 6.54
N ASP A 30 -2.57 -18.13 6.72
CA ASP A 30 -1.18 -17.91 6.34
C ASP A 30 -0.27 -18.81 7.19
N SER A 31 0.54 -19.62 6.51
CA SER A 31 1.34 -20.69 7.13
C SER A 31 2.58 -20.10 7.79
N GLY A 32 2.67 -20.26 9.11
CA GLY A 32 3.74 -19.71 9.94
C GLY A 32 5.14 -20.21 9.58
N GLY A 33 6.04 -19.25 9.34
CA GLY A 33 7.48 -19.45 9.28
C GLY A 33 8.20 -18.42 10.14
N GLY A 34 8.60 -18.80 11.36
CA GLY A 34 9.54 -18.10 12.25
C GLY A 34 9.26 -16.62 12.51
N GLN A 35 8.75 -16.30 13.69
CA GLN A 35 8.35 -14.97 14.17
C GLN A 35 9.52 -13.97 14.23
N ARG A 36 10.06 -13.58 13.07
CA ARG A 36 10.80 -12.33 12.90
C ARG A 36 9.72 -11.27 12.74
N SER A 37 9.39 -10.61 13.85
CA SER A 37 8.34 -9.59 13.93
C SER A 37 8.67 -8.46 12.96
N ASP A 38 8.05 -8.51 11.78
CA ASP A 38 8.02 -7.38 10.86
C ASP A 38 7.24 -6.26 11.55
N LEU A 39 7.83 -5.07 11.60
CA LEU A 39 7.10 -3.85 11.97
C LEU A 39 6.30 -3.33 10.77
N LEU A 40 6.84 -3.54 9.56
CA LEU A 40 6.21 -3.17 8.30
C LEU A 40 6.54 -4.22 7.23
N ARG A 41 5.52 -4.59 6.47
CA ARG A 41 5.62 -5.24 5.16
C ARG A 41 4.51 -4.66 4.31
N ALA A 42 4.85 -3.83 3.34
CA ALA A 42 3.85 -3.14 2.52
C ALA A 42 4.37 -2.92 1.09
N PRO A 43 3.47 -2.91 0.10
CA PRO A 43 3.82 -2.48 -1.24
C PRO A 43 4.15 -0.98 -1.26
N LEU A 44 4.88 -0.58 -2.27
CA LEU A 44 5.23 0.82 -2.56
C LEU A 44 4.33 1.37 -3.66
N GLN A 45 3.89 2.61 -3.50
CA GLN A 45 3.12 3.35 -4.49
C GLN A 45 3.89 4.60 -4.93
N GLY A 46 3.96 4.83 -6.24
CA GLY A 46 4.56 6.03 -6.80
C GLY A 46 3.73 7.28 -6.50
N SER A 47 4.39 8.40 -6.20
CA SER A 47 3.72 9.64 -5.82
C SER A 47 2.98 10.28 -6.99
N GLN A 48 1.78 10.80 -6.74
CA GLN A 48 0.99 11.58 -7.68
C GLN A 48 0.98 13.07 -7.32
N LEU A 49 0.73 13.93 -8.31
CA LEU A 49 0.71 15.39 -8.11
C LEU A 49 -0.44 15.89 -7.22
N ALA A 50 -1.41 15.04 -6.89
CA ALA A 50 -2.48 15.35 -5.94
C ALA A 50 -2.15 14.92 -4.50
N ASP A 51 -1.06 14.16 -4.30
CA ASP A 51 -0.74 13.62 -2.99
C ASP A 51 -0.35 14.75 -2.00
N PRO A 52 -0.78 14.62 -0.73
CA PRO A 52 -0.39 15.56 0.31
C PRO A 52 1.08 15.37 0.72
N PRO A 53 1.70 16.34 1.39
CA PRO A 53 2.94 16.09 2.12
C PRO A 53 2.75 14.96 3.15
N LEU A 54 3.75 14.10 3.27
CA LEU A 54 3.76 12.98 4.21
C LEU A 54 4.89 13.18 5.22
N PHE A 55 4.54 13.32 6.50
CA PHE A 55 5.52 13.49 7.59
C PHE A 55 6.49 14.66 7.38
N GLY A 56 6.04 15.72 6.71
CA GLY A 56 6.85 16.89 6.35
C GLY A 56 7.60 16.78 5.02
N LEU A 57 7.60 15.60 4.38
CA LEU A 57 8.18 15.42 3.04
C LEU A 57 7.15 15.80 1.98
N VAL A 58 7.55 16.66 1.05
CA VAL A 58 6.72 17.01 -0.10
C VAL A 58 6.86 15.92 -1.17
N ARG A 59 5.81 15.69 -1.94
CA ARG A 59 5.88 14.80 -3.11
C ARG A 59 6.85 15.33 -4.18
N GLY A 60 7.31 14.45 -5.05
CA GLY A 60 8.07 14.81 -6.24
C GLY A 60 7.28 15.70 -7.20
N GLY A 61 8.00 16.46 -8.03
CA GLY A 61 7.42 17.40 -9.00
C GLY A 61 6.82 16.78 -10.25
N ALA A 62 6.72 15.44 -10.33
CA ALA A 62 6.15 14.70 -11.46
C ALA A 62 5.38 13.48 -10.94
N PRO A 63 4.38 12.96 -11.67
CA PRO A 63 3.77 11.69 -11.33
C PRO A 63 4.79 10.56 -11.52
N TRP A 64 4.89 9.70 -10.51
CA TRP A 64 5.70 8.49 -10.54
C TRP A 64 4.78 7.28 -10.54
N VAL A 65 5.11 6.30 -11.36
CA VAL A 65 4.44 4.98 -11.34
C VAL A 65 5.49 3.94 -11.03
N ILE A 66 5.06 2.85 -10.42
CA ILE A 66 5.91 1.72 -10.05
C ILE A 66 5.26 0.46 -10.58
N SER A 67 6.06 -0.44 -11.17
CA SER A 67 5.55 -1.74 -11.62
C SER A 67 5.45 -2.71 -10.45
N GLU A 68 6.49 -2.76 -9.63
CA GLU A 68 6.52 -3.58 -8.42
C GLU A 68 7.44 -2.91 -7.39
N GLY A 69 7.05 -2.95 -6.12
CA GLY A 69 7.94 -2.56 -5.05
C GLY A 69 7.40 -2.94 -3.70
N THR A 70 8.29 -3.34 -2.80
CA THR A 70 7.95 -3.74 -1.44
C THR A 70 8.99 -3.16 -0.48
N ALA A 71 8.53 -2.67 0.67
CA ALA A 71 9.39 -2.39 1.80
C ALA A 71 9.08 -3.34 2.96
N ARG A 72 10.13 -3.92 3.54
CA ARG A 72 10.10 -4.71 4.78
C ARG A 72 10.96 -4.02 5.83
N LEU A 73 10.36 -3.67 6.96
CA LEU A 73 11.08 -3.23 8.16
C LEU A 73 10.87 -4.25 9.27
N ARG A 74 11.97 -4.73 9.85
CA ARG A 74 11.95 -5.64 11.01
C ARG A 74 12.12 -4.90 12.33
N ALA A 75 11.67 -5.53 13.41
CA ALA A 75 11.80 -4.99 14.77
C ALA A 75 13.25 -4.69 15.19
N ASP A 76 14.23 -5.35 14.59
CA ASP A 76 15.65 -5.10 14.85
C ASP A 76 16.29 -4.08 13.90
N GLY A 77 15.48 -3.30 13.16
CA GLY A 77 15.94 -2.23 12.29
C GLY A 77 16.44 -2.67 10.92
N ARG A 78 16.46 -3.98 10.61
CA ARG A 78 16.76 -4.42 9.23
C ARG A 78 15.68 -3.93 8.28
N LEU A 79 16.10 -3.14 7.31
CA LEU A 79 15.29 -2.59 6.23
C LEU A 79 15.70 -3.24 4.92
N SER A 80 14.71 -3.79 4.22
CA SER A 80 14.81 -4.31 2.86
C SER A 80 13.79 -3.57 2.00
N VAL A 81 14.25 -2.94 0.93
CA VAL A 81 13.39 -2.27 -0.05
C VAL A 81 13.78 -2.73 -1.43
N GLU A 82 12.82 -3.27 -2.17
CA GLU A 82 12.96 -3.64 -3.56
C GLU A 82 12.05 -2.76 -4.41
N VAL A 83 12.60 -2.21 -5.48
CA VAL A 83 11.92 -1.27 -6.37
C VAL A 83 12.17 -1.71 -7.81
N GLN A 84 11.11 -1.82 -8.59
CA GLN A 84 11.16 -2.13 -10.02
C GLN A 84 10.19 -1.25 -10.80
N GLY A 85 10.67 -0.69 -11.91
CA GLY A 85 9.84 0.12 -12.80
C GLY A 85 9.34 1.42 -12.17
N LEU A 86 10.02 1.97 -11.15
CA LEU A 86 9.69 3.28 -10.61
C LEU A 86 10.18 4.38 -11.57
N ILE A 87 9.27 4.90 -12.40
CA ILE A 87 9.58 5.83 -13.50
C ILE A 87 8.60 7.00 -13.56
N ILE A 88 8.96 8.02 -14.34
CA ILE A 88 8.03 9.08 -14.75
C ILE A 88 7.35 8.63 -16.06
N PRO A 89 6.02 8.38 -16.09
CA PRO A 89 5.34 7.83 -17.26
C PRO A 89 5.56 8.64 -18.53
N ALA A 90 5.46 9.98 -18.43
CA ALA A 90 5.62 10.88 -19.57
C ALA A 90 7.04 10.88 -20.18
N ARG A 91 8.05 10.41 -19.43
CA ARG A 91 9.42 10.22 -19.93
C ARG A 91 9.71 8.79 -20.38
N GLY A 92 8.96 7.82 -19.85
CA GLY A 92 9.22 6.39 -20.07
C GLY A 92 10.46 5.85 -19.35
N ASN A 93 11.09 6.64 -18.48
CA ASN A 93 12.28 6.23 -17.73
C ASN A 93 12.37 6.94 -16.37
N ASN A 94 13.35 6.50 -15.56
CA ASN A 94 13.81 7.19 -14.37
C ASN A 94 15.00 8.12 -14.74
N PRO A 95 14.91 9.44 -14.49
CA PRO A 95 16.02 10.37 -14.74
C PRO A 95 17.01 10.51 -13.57
N LEU A 96 16.77 9.85 -12.44
CA LEU A 96 17.55 10.04 -11.21
C LEU A 96 18.61 8.95 -11.06
N ALA A 97 19.84 9.34 -10.73
CA ALA A 97 20.95 8.38 -10.58
C ALA A 97 20.94 7.63 -9.23
N THR A 98 20.29 8.20 -8.20
CA THR A 98 20.31 7.64 -6.85
C THR A 98 18.95 7.70 -6.17
N LEU A 99 18.75 6.74 -5.28
CA LEU A 99 17.57 6.59 -4.44
C LEU A 99 17.99 6.35 -2.99
N SER A 100 17.16 6.74 -2.05
CA SER A 100 17.32 6.45 -0.62
C SER A 100 15.94 6.24 -0.01
N ALA A 101 15.89 5.73 1.21
CA ALA A 101 14.64 5.55 1.93
C ALA A 101 14.66 6.34 3.25
N THR A 102 13.52 6.92 3.62
CA THR A 102 13.26 7.45 4.95
C THR A 102 12.28 6.54 5.65
N VAL A 103 12.72 5.94 6.75
CA VAL A 103 11.84 5.26 7.70
C VAL A 103 11.26 6.32 8.62
N VAL A 104 9.94 6.28 8.80
CA VAL A 104 9.22 7.11 9.78
C VAL A 104 8.68 6.21 10.86
N CYS A 105 8.96 6.56 12.12
CA CYS A 105 8.33 5.97 13.29
C CYS A 105 7.56 7.06 14.05
N ASN A 106 6.46 6.69 14.72
CA ASN A 106 5.70 7.58 15.60
C ASN A 106 5.27 8.90 14.93
N GLY A 107 5.10 8.89 13.61
CA GLY A 107 4.73 10.06 12.78
C GLY A 107 5.77 11.17 12.67
N ARG A 108 6.95 11.06 13.29
CA ARG A 108 7.94 12.16 13.34
C ARG A 108 9.40 11.74 13.45
N ASP A 109 9.68 10.50 13.84
CA ASP A 109 11.05 10.03 14.00
C ASP A 109 11.56 9.54 12.65
N LEU A 110 12.17 10.46 11.89
CA LEU A 110 12.70 10.19 10.55
C LEU A 110 14.12 9.61 10.64
N ARG A 111 14.37 8.55 9.88
CA ARG A 111 15.71 7.96 9.69
C ARG A 111 15.93 7.66 8.22
N MET A 112 16.84 8.40 7.61
CA MET A 112 17.17 8.27 6.21
C MET A 112 18.35 7.32 6.01
N THR A 113 18.26 6.46 5.00
CA THR A 113 19.37 5.59 4.59
C THR A 113 20.41 6.35 3.78
N ALA A 114 21.57 5.74 3.60
CA ALA A 114 22.49 6.14 2.54
C ALA A 114 21.84 5.98 1.16
N ALA A 115 22.37 6.70 0.18
CA ALA A 115 21.97 6.59 -1.22
C ALA A 115 22.44 5.26 -1.82
N VAL A 116 21.61 4.69 -2.69
CA VAL A 116 21.94 3.54 -3.52
C VAL A 116 21.79 3.91 -5.01
N PRO A 117 22.45 3.18 -5.92
CA PRO A 117 22.22 3.33 -7.35
C PRO A 117 20.75 3.13 -7.72
N PHE A 118 20.26 3.95 -8.65
CA PHE A 118 18.90 3.86 -9.18
C PHE A 118 18.96 3.82 -10.71
N SER A 119 18.55 2.70 -11.30
CA SER A 119 18.71 2.47 -12.73
C SER A 119 17.77 3.36 -13.56
N ALA A 120 18.10 3.57 -14.84
CA ALA A 120 17.21 4.27 -15.77
C ALA A 120 15.86 3.55 -15.98
N THR A 121 15.79 2.24 -15.72
CA THR A 121 14.54 1.46 -15.77
C THR A 121 13.73 1.54 -14.48
N GLY A 122 14.18 2.31 -13.48
CA GLY A 122 13.49 2.46 -12.21
C GLY A 122 13.71 1.31 -11.23
N ALA A 123 14.87 0.67 -11.29
CA ALA A 123 15.26 -0.41 -10.37
C ALA A 123 16.23 0.07 -9.29
N ALA A 124 15.97 -0.30 -8.04
CA ALA A 124 16.86 -0.06 -6.91
C ALA A 124 16.64 -1.11 -5.79
N GLN A 125 17.69 -1.38 -5.02
CA GLN A 125 17.62 -2.22 -3.83
C GLN A 125 18.30 -1.53 -2.66
N ILE A 126 17.64 -1.55 -1.49
CA ILE A 126 18.18 -1.03 -0.23
C ILE A 126 18.13 -2.16 0.79
N GLU A 127 19.30 -2.64 1.19
CA GLU A 127 19.46 -3.65 2.24
C GLU A 127 20.38 -3.09 3.31
N THR A 128 19.81 -2.70 4.45
CA THR A 128 20.56 -2.02 5.49
C THR A 128 19.95 -2.19 6.88
N ARG A 129 20.58 -1.63 7.90
CA ARG A 129 20.04 -1.50 9.25
C ARG A 129 19.86 -0.02 9.58
N VAL A 130 18.69 0.31 10.12
CA VAL A 130 18.30 1.64 10.55
C VAL A 130 18.17 1.68 12.07
N ASP A 131 18.69 2.72 12.70
CA ASP A 131 18.61 2.91 14.15
C ASP A 131 17.20 3.38 14.55
N LEU A 132 16.36 2.41 14.92
CA LEU A 132 14.99 2.65 15.33
C LEU A 132 14.90 3.12 16.79
N PRO A 133 13.90 3.96 17.14
CA PRO A 133 13.56 4.20 18.54
C PRO A 133 13.08 2.91 19.21
N ALA A 134 13.15 2.86 20.54
CA ALA A 134 12.72 1.71 21.34
C ALA A 134 11.27 1.27 21.05
N ARG A 135 10.41 2.21 20.67
CA ARG A 135 9.06 1.96 20.16
C ARG A 135 8.91 2.65 18.81
N CYS A 136 8.67 1.87 17.77
CA CYS A 136 8.35 2.36 16.42
C CYS A 136 6.90 2.01 16.09
N LEU A 137 5.99 2.95 16.38
CA LEU A 137 4.56 2.79 16.09
C LEU A 137 4.25 3.32 14.70
N ALA A 138 3.31 2.64 14.02
CA ALA A 138 2.83 2.99 12.68
C ALA A 138 3.97 3.33 11.70
N PRO A 139 4.92 2.40 11.46
CA PRO A 139 6.04 2.64 10.57
C PRO A 139 5.57 2.91 9.13
N ALA A 140 6.25 3.84 8.47
CA ALA A 140 6.13 4.08 7.03
C ALA A 140 7.53 4.15 6.40
N VAL A 141 7.62 3.83 5.11
CA VAL A 141 8.84 3.99 4.33
C VAL A 141 8.53 4.88 3.12
N LEU A 142 9.32 5.93 2.95
CA LEU A 142 9.23 6.86 1.82
C LEU A 142 10.53 6.77 1.02
N LEU A 143 10.43 6.81 -0.31
CA LEU A 143 11.60 6.79 -1.19
C LEU A 143 11.95 8.21 -1.59
N ASN A 144 13.19 8.60 -1.32
CA ASN A 144 13.71 9.94 -1.51
C ASN A 144 14.61 10.00 -2.74
N PRO A 145 14.35 10.94 -3.68
CA PRO A 145 15.21 11.15 -4.84
C PRO A 145 16.50 11.87 -4.45
N LEU A 146 17.65 11.50 -5.03
CA LEU A 146 18.91 12.26 -4.91
C LEU A 146 19.34 12.57 -3.46
N SER A 147 19.03 11.66 -2.52
CA SER A 147 19.25 11.87 -1.09
C SER A 147 18.60 13.14 -0.50
N ASN A 148 17.51 13.60 -1.11
CA ASN A 148 16.73 14.73 -0.59
C ASN A 148 15.73 14.27 0.48
N ALA A 149 16.10 14.47 1.75
CA ALA A 149 15.27 14.13 2.92
C ALA A 149 13.93 14.90 3.00
N GLY A 150 13.74 15.95 2.20
CA GLY A 150 12.51 16.75 2.17
C GLY A 150 11.52 16.33 1.09
N THR A 151 11.85 15.34 0.25
CA THR A 151 11.00 14.94 -0.88
C THR A 151 10.81 13.42 -0.94
N TYR A 152 9.60 12.97 -1.30
CA TYR A 152 9.34 11.57 -1.62
C TYR A 152 8.80 11.39 -3.04
N ILE A 153 9.18 10.30 -3.70
CA ILE A 153 8.68 9.91 -5.04
C ILE A 153 7.91 8.59 -5.03
N ALA A 154 7.97 7.86 -3.93
CA ALA A 154 7.11 6.73 -3.63
C ALA A 154 6.99 6.56 -2.12
N ALA A 155 5.96 5.88 -1.65
CA ALA A 155 5.77 5.58 -0.24
C ALA A 155 5.05 4.25 -0.06
N THR A 156 5.22 3.63 1.11
CA THR A 156 4.44 2.43 1.47
C THR A 156 2.98 2.78 1.63
N GLY A 157 2.11 2.04 0.96
CA GLY A 157 0.67 2.31 0.92
C GLY A 157 -0.03 1.45 -0.12
N ARG A 158 -1.34 1.62 -0.31
CA ARG A 158 -2.10 1.01 -1.39
C ARG A 158 -2.82 2.12 -2.16
#